data_AF-A0A7V2TQU2-F1
#
_entry.id   AF-A0A7V2TQU2-F1
#
_cell.length_a   1.000
_cell.length_b   1.000
_cell.length_c   1.000
_cell.angle_alpha   90.00
_cell.angle_beta   90.00
_cell.angle_gamma   90.00
#
_symmetry.space_group_name_H-M   'P 1'
#
loop_
_entity.id
_entity.type
_entity.pdbx_description
1 polymer ?
#
loop_
_entity_poly.entity_id
_entity_poly.type
_entity_poly.pdbx_seq_one_letter_code
_entity_poly.pdbx_strand_id
1 'polypeptide(L)'
;MKKGRNGFTLIELLVVIAIIGILAAILLPALARAREAARRSSCQNNLKQWGLIYKMYANEARGAFPTIQVGIFPYYTGATDVPVFDFAANTFSLYPEYLTDPNILFCPSDPEYTEESRAIYDDTGNLCLNVTRPQDRCASAADASYGYSGWVMDQLGYRQGVPLDLLISLMTQFSSADPSRLPADLSDGGLPQLVGALETLLLQQGLAGAILSKDGPRIARIVDSDIPVTAGLGSGGGNTIYRLREGIERFLITDINNPAASNMAQSTVVIMFDLFASNTLAFNHVPGGANILYMDGHVEFLRYVERGTDTPCNRLVANTLGVISVVL
;
A
#
# COMPACT_ATOMS: atom_id res chain seq x y z
N MET A 1 42.62 15.85 58.47
CA MET A 1 41.17 15.74 58.71
C MET A 1 40.64 14.56 57.92
N LYS A 2 40.19 13.48 58.58
CA LYS A 2 39.58 12.33 57.89
C LYS A 2 38.18 12.77 57.41
N LYS A 3 37.98 12.86 56.09
CA LYS A 3 36.64 13.04 55.49
C LYS A 3 35.78 11.86 55.93
N GLY A 4 34.76 12.11 56.74
CA GLY A 4 33.75 11.09 57.07
C GLY A 4 33.12 10.58 55.78
N ARG A 5 33.16 9.28 55.55
CA ARG A 5 32.42 8.66 54.45
C ARG A 5 30.96 8.58 54.89
N ASN A 6 30.11 9.46 54.37
CA ASN A 6 28.67 9.36 54.53
C ASN A 6 28.22 8.08 53.81
N GLY A 7 27.75 7.09 54.57
CA GLY A 7 27.19 5.85 54.03
C GLY A 7 25.81 6.12 53.47
N PHE A 8 25.56 5.64 52.25
CA PHE A 8 24.23 5.71 51.62
C PHE A 8 23.31 4.67 52.27
N THR A 9 22.14 5.08 52.73
CA THR A 9 21.17 4.15 53.32
C THR A 9 20.35 3.45 52.23
N LEU A 10 19.92 2.23 52.51
CA LEU A 10 19.08 1.46 51.60
C LEU A 10 17.75 2.18 51.29
N ILE A 11 17.23 2.96 52.25
CA ILE A 11 16.01 3.76 52.11
C ILE A 11 16.22 4.89 51.10
N GLU A 12 17.33 5.62 51.18
CA GLU A 12 17.65 6.70 50.23
C GLU A 12 17.76 6.17 48.79
N LEU A 13 18.34 4.98 48.60
CA LEU A 13 18.39 4.33 47.28
C LEU A 13 17.00 3.98 46.76
N LEU A 14 16.16 3.39 47.61
CA LEU A 14 14.81 2.95 47.23
C LEU A 14 13.92 4.12 46.84
N VAL A 15 13.97 5.24 47.57
CA VAL A 15 13.19 6.44 47.25
C VAL A 15 13.58 7.01 45.88
N VAL A 16 14.89 7.07 45.58
CA VAL A 16 15.36 7.57 44.27
C VAL A 16 14.88 6.68 43.13
N ILE A 17 15.00 5.36 43.27
CA ILE A 17 14.53 4.42 42.24
C ILE A 17 13.01 4.52 42.08
N ALA A 18 12.25 4.68 43.18
CA ALA A 18 10.80 4.88 43.12
C ALA A 18 10.43 6.15 42.34
N ILE A 19 11.11 7.28 42.59
CA ILE A 19 10.88 8.54 41.86
C ILE A 19 11.21 8.36 40.37
N ILE A 20 12.36 7.76 40.03
CA ILE A 20 12.73 7.48 38.63
C ILE A 20 11.69 6.59 37.96
N GLY A 21 11.21 5.56 38.66
CA GLY A 21 10.17 4.66 38.17
C GLY A 21 8.86 5.39 37.83
N ILE A 22 8.41 6.28 38.72
CA ILE A 22 7.20 7.10 38.48
C ILE A 22 7.39 8.03 37.28
N LEU A 23 8.53 8.73 37.21
CA LEU A 23 8.84 9.64 36.10
C LEU A 23 8.92 8.88 34.77
N ALA A 24 9.61 7.73 34.74
CA ALA A 24 9.70 6.89 33.55
C ALA A 24 8.35 6.34 33.11
N ALA A 25 7.49 5.90 34.06
CA ALA A 25 6.16 5.40 33.76
C ALA A 25 5.26 6.44 33.08
N ILE A 26 5.41 7.73 33.44
CA ILE A 26 4.66 8.82 32.81
C ILE A 26 5.26 9.20 31.44
N LEU A 27 6.59 9.13 31.29
CA LEU A 27 7.29 9.54 30.07
C LEU A 27 7.21 8.50 28.94
N LEU A 28 7.25 7.20 29.26
CA LEU A 28 7.29 6.13 28.25
C LEU A 28 6.10 6.14 27.27
N PRO A 29 4.83 6.26 27.72
CA PRO A 29 3.69 6.35 26.81
C PRO A 29 3.73 7.60 25.93
N ALA A 30 4.21 8.73 26.47
CA ALA A 30 4.32 9.98 25.73
C ALA A 30 5.40 9.88 24.63
N LEU A 31 6.56 9.30 24.94
CA LEU A 31 7.64 9.08 23.98
C LEU A 31 7.22 8.12 22.86
N ALA A 32 6.50 7.04 23.19
CA ALA A 32 5.98 6.11 22.20
C ALA A 32 5.04 6.79 21.21
N ARG A 33 4.08 7.61 21.69
CA ARG A 33 3.19 8.39 20.84
C ARG A 33 3.93 9.41 19.98
N ALA A 34 4.94 10.08 20.53
CA ALA A 34 5.75 11.05 19.78
C ALA A 34 6.55 10.38 18.65
N ARG A 35 7.13 9.20 18.91
CA ARG A 35 7.82 8.40 17.90
C ARG A 35 6.88 7.98 16.78
N GLU A 36 5.68 7.50 17.10
CA GLU A 36 4.72 7.11 16.07
C GLU A 36 4.23 8.30 15.24
N ALA A 37 3.98 9.45 15.87
CA ALA A 37 3.64 10.67 15.14
C ALA A 37 4.75 11.10 14.17
N ALA A 38 6.02 10.96 14.57
CA ALA A 38 7.16 11.24 13.71
C ALA A 38 7.25 10.26 12.54
N ARG A 39 7.13 8.94 12.80
CA ARG A 39 7.15 7.91 11.73
C ARG A 39 6.01 8.10 10.73
N ARG A 40 4.79 8.38 11.21
CA ARG A 40 3.65 8.71 10.35
C ARG A 40 3.91 9.95 9.49
N SER A 41 4.55 10.97 10.05
CA SER A 41 4.93 12.16 9.27
C SER A 41 5.93 11.82 8.16
N SER A 42 6.85 10.87 8.41
CA SER A 42 7.74 10.33 7.38
C SER A 42 6.98 9.54 6.31
N CYS A 43 6.03 8.66 6.67
CA CYS A 43 5.24 7.92 5.68
C CYS A 43 4.40 8.86 4.80
N GLN A 44 3.81 9.91 5.39
CA GLN A 44 3.14 10.97 4.62
C GLN A 44 4.08 11.68 3.64
N ASN A 45 5.32 11.93 4.05
CA ASN A 45 6.31 12.56 3.17
C ASN A 45 6.69 11.62 2.01
N ASN A 46 6.84 10.32 2.25
CA ASN A 46 7.11 9.34 1.21
C ASN A 46 5.95 9.30 0.19
N LEU A 47 4.69 9.29 0.63
CA LEU A 47 3.54 9.40 -0.28
C LEU A 47 3.52 10.72 -1.07
N LYS A 48 3.89 11.86 -0.47
CA LYS A 48 4.02 13.11 -1.22
C LYS A 48 5.10 13.02 -2.30
N GLN A 49 6.20 12.33 -2.03
CA GLN A 49 7.24 12.08 -3.02
C GLN A 49 6.74 11.16 -4.14
N TRP A 50 5.95 10.12 -3.82
CA TRP A 50 5.22 9.33 -4.83
C TRP A 50 4.32 10.18 -5.72
N GLY A 51 3.57 11.12 -5.14
CA GLY A 51 2.75 12.06 -5.89
C GLY A 51 3.57 12.87 -6.91
N LEU A 52 4.75 13.34 -6.53
CA LEU A 52 5.67 14.03 -7.44
C LEU A 52 6.20 13.11 -8.54
N ILE A 53 6.60 11.88 -8.19
CA ILE A 53 7.07 10.86 -9.14
C ILE A 53 6.01 10.58 -10.20
N TYR A 54 4.76 10.36 -9.79
CA TYR A 54 3.67 10.10 -10.71
C TYR A 54 3.38 11.28 -11.63
N LYS A 55 3.44 12.52 -11.12
CA LYS A 55 3.27 13.72 -11.95
C LYS A 55 4.40 13.88 -12.96
N MET A 56 5.65 13.65 -12.56
CA MET A 56 6.81 13.70 -13.47
C MET A 56 6.69 12.64 -14.56
N TYR A 57 6.38 11.40 -14.19
CA TYR A 57 6.17 10.31 -15.15
C TYR A 57 5.02 10.63 -16.10
N ALA A 58 3.85 11.05 -15.58
CA ALA A 58 2.68 11.33 -16.40
C ALA A 58 2.94 12.47 -17.41
N ASN A 59 3.72 13.49 -17.04
CA ASN A 59 4.08 14.56 -17.97
C ASN A 59 4.86 14.05 -19.19
N GLU A 60 5.69 13.02 -19.04
CA GLU A 60 6.46 12.43 -20.13
C GLU A 60 5.70 11.31 -20.85
N ALA A 61 4.83 10.60 -20.13
CA ALA A 61 4.01 9.49 -20.62
C ALA A 61 2.65 9.94 -21.20
N ARG A 62 2.54 11.18 -21.69
CA ARG A 62 1.30 11.75 -22.29
C ARG A 62 0.07 11.63 -21.37
N GLY A 63 0.28 11.89 -20.09
CA GLY A 63 -0.73 11.83 -19.04
C GLY A 63 -0.96 10.45 -18.46
N ALA A 64 -0.36 9.36 -18.98
CA ALA A 64 -0.55 8.03 -18.40
C ALA A 64 0.19 7.90 -17.07
N PHE A 65 -0.46 7.31 -16.07
CA PHE A 65 0.22 6.92 -14.83
C PHE A 65 0.90 5.56 -15.01
N PRO A 66 1.93 5.22 -14.21
CA PRO A 66 2.60 3.94 -14.29
C PRO A 66 1.62 2.77 -14.20
N THR A 67 1.90 1.67 -14.89
CA THR A 67 1.13 0.44 -14.68
C THR A 67 1.45 -0.15 -13.30
N ILE A 68 0.66 -1.12 -12.85
CA ILE A 68 1.06 -1.93 -11.70
C ILE A 68 2.25 -2.82 -12.04
N GLN A 69 3.01 -3.22 -11.02
CA GLN A 69 4.12 -4.14 -11.15
C GLN A 69 3.63 -5.58 -11.13
N VAL A 70 3.43 -6.14 -12.32
CA VAL A 70 3.00 -7.54 -12.47
C VAL A 70 3.81 -8.17 -13.58
N GLY A 71 4.23 -9.41 -13.37
CA GLY A 71 4.99 -10.10 -14.39
C GLY A 71 5.71 -11.32 -13.87
N ILE A 72 6.81 -11.60 -14.55
CA ILE A 72 7.75 -12.62 -14.14
C ILE A 72 9.10 -11.96 -14.06
N PHE A 73 9.75 -12.18 -12.93
CA PHE A 73 11.05 -11.61 -12.68
C PHE A 73 12.08 -12.70 -12.49
N PRO A 74 13.30 -12.49 -13.01
CA PRO A 74 14.39 -13.43 -12.81
C PRO A 74 14.74 -13.51 -11.32
N TYR A 75 14.92 -14.71 -10.81
CA TYR A 75 15.47 -14.91 -9.47
C TYR A 75 16.93 -14.49 -9.42
N TYR A 76 17.36 -13.91 -8.29
CA TYR A 76 18.72 -13.38 -8.12
C TYR A 76 19.82 -14.41 -8.43
N THR A 77 19.62 -15.71 -8.14
CA THR A 77 20.61 -16.76 -8.46
C THR A 77 20.47 -17.36 -9.87
N GLY A 78 19.52 -16.87 -10.69
CA GLY A 78 19.28 -17.33 -12.06
C GLY A 78 18.58 -18.70 -12.17
N ALA A 79 18.13 -19.28 -11.06
CA ALA A 79 17.60 -20.65 -11.03
C ALA A 79 16.16 -20.78 -11.58
N THR A 80 15.25 -19.89 -11.19
CA THR A 80 13.82 -19.96 -11.56
C THR A 80 13.17 -18.59 -11.61
N ASP A 81 12.61 -18.22 -12.75
CA ASP A 81 11.66 -17.12 -12.89
C ASP A 81 10.51 -17.18 -11.87
N VAL A 82 10.23 -16.07 -11.19
CA VAL A 82 9.18 -15.98 -10.16
C VAL A 82 8.01 -15.14 -10.68
N PRO A 83 6.77 -15.67 -10.69
CA PRO A 83 5.60 -14.87 -10.97
C PRO A 83 5.33 -13.93 -9.81
N VAL A 84 5.05 -12.68 -10.12
CA VAL A 84 4.87 -11.62 -9.12
C VAL A 84 3.64 -10.81 -9.50
N PHE A 85 2.82 -10.54 -8.50
CA PHE A 85 1.65 -9.70 -8.58
C PHE A 85 1.76 -8.67 -7.46
N ASP A 86 2.41 -7.55 -7.75
CA ASP A 86 2.61 -6.52 -6.75
C ASP A 86 1.53 -5.44 -6.90
N PHE A 87 0.91 -5.05 -5.79
CA PHE A 87 -0.03 -3.94 -5.74
C PHE A 87 0.73 -2.62 -5.59
N ALA A 88 1.73 -2.41 -6.43
CA ALA A 88 2.60 -1.24 -6.46
C ALA A 88 2.77 -0.70 -7.88
N ALA A 89 3.24 0.54 -8.00
CA ALA A 89 3.62 1.09 -9.29
C ALA A 89 4.83 0.34 -9.86
N ASN A 90 4.83 0.14 -11.18
CA ASN A 90 5.90 -0.55 -11.89
C ASN A 90 7.25 0.16 -11.71
N THR A 91 8.08 -0.39 -10.81
CA THR A 91 9.37 0.21 -10.46
C THR A 91 10.33 0.24 -11.65
N PHE A 92 10.21 -0.68 -12.61
CA PHE A 92 11.01 -0.71 -13.83
C PHE A 92 10.73 0.45 -14.79
N SER A 93 9.54 1.06 -14.67
CA SER A 93 9.18 2.26 -15.45
C SER A 93 9.54 3.56 -14.73
N LEU A 94 9.92 3.46 -13.45
CA LEU A 94 10.12 4.62 -12.58
C LEU A 94 11.58 4.79 -12.15
N TYR A 95 12.29 3.70 -11.92
CA TYR A 95 13.68 3.69 -11.48
C TYR A 95 14.63 3.56 -12.68
N PRO A 96 15.74 4.31 -12.71
CA PRO A 96 16.18 5.32 -11.73
C PRO A 96 15.70 6.74 -12.00
N GLU A 97 15.03 7.01 -13.13
CA GLU A 97 14.79 8.36 -13.64
C GLU A 97 13.88 9.21 -12.73
N TYR A 98 12.82 8.61 -12.19
CA TYR A 98 11.83 9.28 -11.35
C TYR A 98 11.95 8.83 -9.88
N LEU A 99 12.16 7.53 -9.64
CA LEU A 99 12.37 6.95 -8.31
C LEU A 99 13.85 7.03 -7.93
N THR A 100 14.32 8.22 -7.53
CA THR A 100 15.74 8.44 -7.21
C THR A 100 16.18 7.90 -5.84
N ASP A 101 15.25 7.77 -4.90
CA ASP A 101 15.48 7.18 -3.58
C ASP A 101 14.52 6.00 -3.35
N PRO A 102 14.98 4.75 -3.50
CA PRO A 102 14.15 3.56 -3.29
C PRO A 102 13.65 3.39 -1.86
N ASN A 103 14.25 4.05 -0.85
CA ASN A 103 13.78 3.90 0.53
C ASN A 103 12.38 4.46 0.75
N ILE A 104 11.87 5.26 -0.18
CA ILE A 104 10.50 5.80 -0.14
C ILE A 104 9.44 4.72 -0.38
N LEU A 105 9.83 3.52 -0.86
CA LEU A 105 8.96 2.34 -0.98
C LEU A 105 8.46 1.88 0.40
N PHE A 106 9.15 2.24 1.48
CA PHE A 106 8.88 1.73 2.82
C PHE A 106 8.35 2.80 3.77
N CYS A 107 7.35 2.46 4.56
CA CYS A 107 6.85 3.29 5.65
C CYS A 107 7.59 2.91 6.93
N PRO A 108 8.25 3.84 7.65
CA PRO A 108 8.90 3.52 8.91
C PRO A 108 8.00 2.93 10.01
N SER A 109 6.68 3.08 9.88
CA SER A 109 5.70 2.46 10.79
C SER A 109 5.30 1.04 10.39
N ASP A 110 5.66 0.57 9.20
CA ASP A 110 5.47 -0.81 8.76
C ASP A 110 6.09 -1.78 9.78
N PRO A 111 5.34 -2.81 10.25
CA PRO A 111 5.87 -3.82 11.18
C PRO A 111 7.13 -4.52 10.69
N GLU A 112 7.28 -4.69 9.37
CA GLU A 112 8.37 -5.40 8.70
C GLU A 112 9.40 -4.43 8.09
N TYR A 113 9.29 -3.11 8.35
CA TYR A 113 10.17 -2.06 7.80
C TYR A 113 11.66 -2.42 7.81
N THR A 114 12.16 -3.00 8.90
CA THR A 114 13.60 -3.30 9.05
C THR A 114 14.06 -4.41 8.12
N GLU A 115 13.19 -5.38 7.84
CA GLU A 115 13.46 -6.49 6.94
C GLU A 115 13.29 -6.00 5.50
N GLU A 116 12.17 -5.37 5.19
CA GLU A 116 11.81 -4.88 3.84
C GLU A 116 12.79 -3.83 3.29
N SER A 117 13.17 -2.84 4.11
CA SER A 117 14.11 -1.80 3.67
C SER A 117 15.52 -2.32 3.39
N ARG A 118 15.90 -3.47 3.95
CA ARG A 118 17.19 -4.13 3.67
C ARG A 118 17.09 -5.05 2.47
N ALA A 119 15.93 -5.64 2.27
CA ALA A 119 15.69 -6.65 1.27
C ALA A 119 15.97 -6.14 -0.16
N ILE A 120 15.71 -4.85 -0.44
CA ILE A 120 15.97 -4.23 -1.75
C ILE A 120 17.46 -4.10 -2.12
N TYR A 121 18.37 -4.48 -1.23
CA TYR A 121 19.81 -4.52 -1.48
C TYR A 121 20.28 -5.98 -1.55
N ASP A 122 21.09 -6.29 -2.56
CA ASP A 122 21.74 -7.59 -2.66
C ASP A 122 22.90 -7.76 -1.66
N ASP A 123 23.51 -8.95 -1.66
CA ASP A 123 24.60 -9.30 -0.73
C ASP A 123 25.87 -8.45 -0.94
N THR A 124 25.93 -7.71 -2.04
CA THR A 124 27.02 -6.77 -2.38
C THR A 124 26.67 -5.31 -2.04
N GLY A 125 25.45 -5.06 -1.56
CA GLY A 125 24.95 -3.73 -1.22
C GLY A 125 24.40 -2.93 -2.40
N ASN A 126 24.19 -3.56 -3.56
CA ASN A 126 23.59 -2.93 -4.74
C ASN A 126 22.07 -3.11 -4.75
N LEU A 127 21.35 -2.13 -5.30
CA LEU A 127 19.89 -2.22 -5.46
C LEU A 127 19.52 -3.37 -6.41
N CYS A 128 18.58 -4.21 -5.99
CA CYS A 128 18.15 -5.39 -6.74
C CYS A 128 16.73 -5.29 -7.31
N LEU A 129 16.21 -4.08 -7.54
CA LEU A 129 14.85 -3.84 -8.07
C LEU A 129 14.56 -4.49 -9.44
N ASN A 130 15.57 -5.08 -10.10
CA ASN A 130 15.43 -5.77 -11.39
C ASN A 130 15.28 -7.29 -11.29
N VAL A 131 15.38 -7.87 -10.09
CA VAL A 131 15.36 -9.31 -9.82
C VAL A 131 14.46 -9.60 -8.62
N THR A 132 14.14 -10.87 -8.39
CA THR A 132 13.39 -11.32 -7.20
C THR A 132 14.18 -12.26 -6.32
N ARG A 133 13.82 -12.28 -5.04
CA ARG A 133 14.32 -13.19 -4.02
C ARG A 133 13.14 -13.66 -3.15
N PRO A 134 12.57 -14.85 -3.36
CA PRO A 134 11.67 -15.48 -2.42
C PRO A 134 12.22 -15.40 -1.00
N GLN A 135 11.46 -14.70 -0.16
CA GLN A 135 11.67 -14.54 1.28
C GLN A 135 13.00 -13.86 1.65
N ASP A 136 13.48 -12.89 0.86
CA ASP A 136 14.16 -11.66 1.32
C ASP A 136 14.33 -10.70 0.12
N ARG A 137 13.19 -10.03 -0.13
CA ARG A 137 12.58 -9.42 -1.32
C ARG A 137 13.36 -8.33 -2.04
N CYS A 138 13.28 -8.30 -3.36
CA CYS A 138 13.97 -7.34 -4.22
C CYS A 138 12.94 -6.47 -4.98
N ALA A 139 12.74 -6.70 -6.28
CA ALA A 139 11.66 -6.04 -7.04
C ALA A 139 10.31 -6.19 -6.34
N SER A 140 10.05 -7.37 -5.76
CA SER A 140 8.82 -7.72 -5.03
C SER A 140 8.65 -7.07 -3.66
N ALA A 141 9.49 -6.09 -3.29
CA ALA A 141 9.30 -5.30 -2.07
C ALA A 141 8.52 -4.00 -2.35
N ALA A 142 8.09 -3.78 -3.58
CA ALA A 142 7.58 -2.49 -4.04
C ALA A 142 6.24 -2.08 -3.40
N ASP A 143 5.47 -3.05 -2.90
CA ASP A 143 4.17 -2.91 -2.26
C ASP A 143 4.17 -3.28 -0.78
N ALA A 144 5.36 -3.47 -0.18
CA ALA A 144 5.51 -3.85 1.22
C ALA A 144 4.72 -2.90 2.14
N SER A 145 4.92 -1.59 1.95
CA SER A 145 4.29 -0.58 2.81
C SER A 145 3.16 0.21 2.15
N TYR A 146 3.05 0.25 0.81
CA TYR A 146 2.06 1.10 0.13
C TYR A 146 1.35 0.35 -0.98
N GLY A 147 0.04 0.55 -1.08
CA GLY A 147 -0.78 0.02 -2.16
C GLY A 147 -1.03 1.05 -3.26
N TYR A 148 -0.77 0.68 -4.51
CA TYR A 148 -1.09 1.41 -5.73
C TYR A 148 -1.81 0.48 -6.71
N SER A 149 -3.04 0.84 -7.08
CA SER A 149 -3.85 -0.01 -7.96
C SER A 149 -3.63 0.28 -9.44
N GLY A 150 -3.24 1.48 -9.86
CA GLY A 150 -3.21 1.86 -11.28
C GLY A 150 -4.57 2.17 -11.91
N TRP A 151 -5.69 1.92 -11.25
CA TRP A 151 -7.02 2.24 -11.77
C TRP A 151 -7.77 3.20 -10.84
N VAL A 152 -8.79 3.88 -11.39
CA VAL A 152 -9.61 4.82 -10.63
C VAL A 152 -10.55 4.05 -9.70
N MET A 153 -10.23 4.06 -8.41
CA MET A 153 -11.07 3.51 -7.35
C MET A 153 -11.79 4.66 -6.62
N ASP A 154 -13.00 4.98 -7.08
CA ASP A 154 -13.83 6.09 -6.59
C ASP A 154 -15.01 5.62 -5.72
N GLN A 155 -15.22 4.32 -5.62
CA GLN A 155 -16.29 3.70 -4.82
C GLN A 155 -15.76 2.99 -3.59
N LEU A 156 -14.91 3.67 -2.81
CA LEU A 156 -14.21 3.10 -1.66
C LEU A 156 -15.00 3.15 -0.34
N GLY A 157 -16.16 3.79 -0.30
CA GLY A 157 -17.01 3.88 0.89
C GLY A 157 -17.59 2.54 1.37
N TYR A 158 -17.97 2.43 2.65
CA TYR A 158 -18.57 1.20 3.17
C TYR A 158 -19.99 1.03 2.63
N ARG A 159 -20.24 -0.15 2.04
CA ARG A 159 -21.53 -0.54 1.42
C ARG A 159 -21.83 -2.00 1.76
N GLN A 160 -22.74 -2.63 1.01
CA GLN A 160 -22.85 -4.09 1.07
C GLN A 160 -21.61 -4.71 0.42
N GLY A 161 -20.81 -5.43 1.22
CA GLY A 161 -19.64 -6.15 0.71
C GLY A 161 -20.02 -7.36 -0.14
N VAL A 162 -19.05 -7.84 -0.91
CA VAL A 162 -19.16 -9.06 -1.72
C VAL A 162 -18.31 -10.20 -1.13
N PRO A 163 -18.69 -11.47 -1.35
CA PRO A 163 -17.87 -12.61 -0.94
C PRO A 163 -16.45 -12.53 -1.48
N LEU A 164 -15.47 -13.02 -0.71
CA LEU A 164 -14.05 -12.97 -1.05
C LEU A 164 -13.48 -14.35 -1.46
N ASP A 165 -14.30 -15.40 -1.45
CA ASP A 165 -13.84 -16.78 -1.66
C ASP A 165 -13.09 -16.97 -2.98
N LEU A 166 -13.63 -16.38 -4.06
CA LEU A 166 -12.99 -16.44 -5.37
C LEU A 166 -11.66 -15.70 -5.37
N LEU A 167 -11.64 -14.47 -4.84
CA LEU A 167 -10.41 -13.68 -4.76
C LEU A 167 -9.32 -14.39 -3.93
N ILE A 168 -9.68 -14.96 -2.77
CA ILE A 168 -8.76 -15.76 -1.95
C ILE A 168 -8.22 -16.94 -2.76
N SER A 169 -9.10 -17.65 -3.47
CA SER A 169 -8.69 -18.79 -4.32
C SER A 169 -7.77 -18.36 -5.46
N LEU A 170 -7.87 -17.12 -5.96
CA LEU A 170 -6.98 -16.59 -6.99
C LEU A 170 -5.63 -16.16 -6.40
N MET A 171 -5.64 -15.43 -5.29
CA MET A 171 -4.41 -14.95 -4.63
C MET A 171 -3.56 -16.11 -4.13
N THR A 172 -4.17 -17.16 -3.58
CA THR A 172 -3.44 -18.33 -3.06
C THR A 172 -2.81 -19.23 -4.13
N GLN A 173 -3.05 -18.97 -5.43
CA GLN A 173 -2.38 -19.68 -6.52
C GLN A 173 -0.96 -19.16 -6.81
N PHE A 174 -0.62 -17.96 -6.35
CA PHE A 174 0.71 -17.41 -6.54
C PHE A 174 1.70 -18.05 -5.56
N SER A 175 2.91 -18.33 -6.02
CA SER A 175 3.94 -19.00 -5.21
C SER A 175 4.44 -18.17 -4.02
N SER A 176 4.20 -16.85 -4.03
CA SER A 176 4.52 -15.95 -2.92
C SER A 176 3.46 -15.94 -1.82
N ALA A 177 2.33 -16.62 -2.00
CA ALA A 177 1.19 -16.54 -1.09
C ALA A 177 1.52 -17.02 0.33
N ASP A 178 1.28 -16.16 1.33
CA ASP A 178 1.30 -16.47 2.76
C ASP A 178 -0.12 -16.38 3.36
N PRO A 179 -0.82 -17.52 3.52
CA PRO A 179 -2.17 -17.54 4.09
C PRO A 179 -2.27 -17.01 5.53
N SER A 180 -1.16 -16.90 6.27
CA SER A 180 -1.17 -16.36 7.64
C SER A 180 -1.51 -14.86 7.70
N ARG A 181 -1.37 -14.16 6.57
CA ARG A 181 -1.73 -12.75 6.43
C ARG A 181 -3.23 -12.52 6.24
N LEU A 182 -4.02 -13.56 5.96
CA LEU A 182 -5.46 -13.44 5.77
C LEU A 182 -6.16 -12.81 7.01
N PRO A 183 -7.12 -11.90 6.80
CA PRO A 183 -7.99 -11.42 7.86
C PRO A 183 -8.69 -12.53 8.64
N ALA A 184 -8.78 -12.38 9.97
CA ALA A 184 -9.46 -13.34 10.83
C ALA A 184 -11.00 -13.35 10.65
N ASP A 185 -11.59 -12.21 10.26
CA ASP A 185 -13.05 -12.07 10.09
C ASP A 185 -13.42 -11.39 8.77
N LEU A 186 -13.88 -12.20 7.82
CA LEU A 186 -14.30 -11.82 6.47
C LEU A 186 -15.82 -11.82 6.29
N SER A 187 -16.61 -11.86 7.37
CA SER A 187 -18.08 -11.98 7.31
C SER A 187 -18.77 -10.82 6.58
N ASP A 188 -18.25 -9.60 6.70
CA ASP A 188 -18.75 -8.41 5.98
C ASP A 188 -18.35 -8.41 4.49
N GLY A 189 -17.49 -9.34 4.05
CA GLY A 189 -16.97 -9.41 2.68
C GLY A 189 -15.90 -8.37 2.37
N GLY A 190 -15.70 -8.12 1.08
CA GLY A 190 -14.77 -7.14 0.54
C GLY A 190 -15.45 -6.03 -0.27
N LEU A 191 -14.65 -5.03 -0.67
CA LEU A 191 -15.13 -3.89 -1.43
C LEU A 191 -15.55 -4.29 -2.87
N PRO A 192 -16.82 -4.07 -3.28
CA PRO A 192 -17.32 -4.54 -4.57
C PRO A 192 -16.52 -4.08 -5.80
N GLN A 193 -16.13 -2.80 -5.85
CA GLN A 193 -15.38 -2.26 -7.00
C GLN A 193 -13.99 -2.90 -7.11
N LEU A 194 -13.24 -3.00 -6.00
CA LEU A 194 -11.90 -3.56 -6.00
C LEU A 194 -11.91 -5.08 -6.25
N VAL A 195 -12.83 -5.81 -5.61
CA VAL A 195 -12.99 -7.26 -5.83
C VAL A 195 -13.37 -7.55 -7.29
N GLY A 196 -14.38 -6.85 -7.82
CA GLY A 196 -14.81 -7.01 -9.21
C GLY A 196 -13.72 -6.64 -10.23
N ALA A 197 -12.90 -5.63 -9.92
CA ALA A 197 -11.74 -5.26 -10.74
C ALA A 197 -10.72 -6.40 -10.81
N LEU A 198 -10.31 -6.94 -9.66
CA LEU A 198 -9.30 -8.00 -9.57
C LEU A 198 -9.79 -9.30 -10.20
N GLU A 199 -11.04 -9.70 -9.95
CA GLU A 199 -11.64 -10.88 -10.56
C GLU A 199 -11.67 -10.74 -12.10
N THR A 200 -12.05 -9.57 -12.61
CA THR A 200 -12.07 -9.32 -14.05
C THR A 200 -10.67 -9.37 -14.64
N LEU A 201 -9.69 -8.68 -14.03
CA LEU A 201 -8.30 -8.68 -14.48
C LEU A 201 -7.73 -10.09 -14.53
N LEU A 202 -7.83 -10.82 -13.41
CA LEU A 202 -7.18 -12.12 -13.23
C LEU A 202 -7.83 -13.20 -14.09
N LEU A 203 -9.16 -13.24 -14.16
CA LEU A 203 -9.90 -14.29 -14.86
C LEU A 203 -10.35 -13.88 -16.25
N GLN A 204 -11.14 -12.81 -16.38
CA GLN A 204 -11.82 -12.49 -17.63
C GLN A 204 -10.85 -11.94 -18.69
N GLN A 205 -9.97 -11.02 -18.30
CA GLN A 205 -8.89 -10.53 -19.16
C GLN A 205 -7.71 -11.52 -19.23
N GLY A 206 -7.69 -12.49 -18.30
CA GLY A 206 -6.74 -13.60 -18.29
C GLY A 206 -5.35 -13.20 -17.85
N LEU A 207 -5.22 -12.22 -16.95
CA LEU A 207 -3.94 -11.79 -16.38
C LEU A 207 -3.24 -12.94 -15.65
N ALA A 208 -3.97 -13.72 -14.84
CA ALA A 208 -3.38 -14.87 -14.13
C ALA A 208 -2.79 -15.88 -15.11
N GLY A 209 -3.52 -16.20 -16.18
CA GLY A 209 -3.03 -17.07 -17.25
C GLY A 209 -1.80 -16.50 -17.97
N ALA A 210 -1.78 -15.20 -18.25
CA ALA A 210 -0.65 -14.53 -18.90
C ALA A 210 0.62 -14.54 -18.03
N ILE A 211 0.47 -14.35 -16.71
CA ILE A 211 1.57 -14.47 -15.73
C ILE A 211 2.08 -15.91 -15.72
N LEU A 212 1.20 -16.90 -15.56
CA LEU A 212 1.62 -18.31 -15.50
C LEU A 212 2.25 -18.80 -16.81
N SER A 213 1.82 -18.26 -17.95
CA SER A 213 2.36 -18.60 -19.28
C SER A 213 3.56 -17.76 -19.72
N LYS A 214 4.06 -16.85 -18.86
CA LYS A 214 5.20 -15.97 -19.18
C LYS A 214 5.00 -15.04 -20.38
N ASP A 215 3.76 -14.62 -20.63
CA ASP A 215 3.43 -13.76 -21.77
C ASP A 215 3.53 -12.27 -21.40
N GLY A 216 4.77 -11.78 -21.27
CA GLY A 216 5.07 -10.38 -20.93
C GLY A 216 4.31 -9.34 -21.78
N PRO A 217 4.29 -9.44 -23.12
CA PRO A 217 3.53 -8.53 -23.97
C PRO A 217 2.02 -8.56 -23.69
N ARG A 218 1.44 -9.73 -23.38
CA ARG A 218 0.03 -9.81 -22.99
C ARG A 218 -0.21 -9.21 -21.61
N ILE A 219 0.67 -9.44 -20.64
CA ILE A 219 0.59 -8.81 -19.31
C ILE A 219 0.59 -7.28 -19.46
N ALA A 220 1.57 -6.72 -20.19
CA ALA A 220 1.67 -5.28 -20.41
C ALA A 220 0.41 -4.67 -21.04
N ARG A 221 -0.21 -5.36 -22.02
CA ARG A 221 -1.48 -4.90 -22.61
C ARG A 221 -2.64 -4.94 -21.63
N ILE A 222 -2.71 -5.94 -20.76
CA ILE A 222 -3.80 -6.08 -19.79
C ILE A 222 -3.68 -5.00 -18.71
N VAL A 223 -2.50 -4.87 -18.09
CA VAL A 223 -2.31 -3.90 -16.99
C VAL A 223 -2.36 -2.44 -17.44
N ASP A 224 -2.23 -2.18 -18.75
CA ASP A 224 -2.41 -0.84 -19.32
C ASP A 224 -3.81 -0.62 -19.96
N SER A 225 -4.74 -1.54 -19.75
CA SER A 225 -6.11 -1.44 -20.27
C SER A 225 -7.12 -1.01 -19.20
N ASP A 226 -8.21 -0.38 -19.64
CA ASP A 226 -9.38 -0.15 -18.80
C ASP A 226 -10.06 -1.49 -18.45
N ILE A 227 -10.67 -1.59 -17.27
CA ILE A 227 -11.26 -2.84 -16.78
C ILE A 227 -12.78 -2.81 -17.01
N PRO A 228 -13.34 -3.67 -17.87
CA PRO A 228 -14.78 -3.79 -18.02
C PRO A 228 -15.34 -4.50 -16.78
N VAL A 229 -16.33 -3.90 -16.12
CA VAL A 229 -16.95 -4.47 -14.92
C VAL A 229 -18.47 -4.42 -15.05
N THR A 230 -19.16 -5.14 -14.16
CA THR A 230 -20.61 -5.04 -14.06
C THR A 230 -21.04 -3.59 -13.86
N ALA A 231 -22.12 -3.18 -14.53
CA ALA A 231 -22.67 -1.84 -14.39
C ALA A 231 -22.93 -1.49 -12.91
N GLY A 232 -22.53 -0.29 -12.50
CA GLY A 232 -22.54 0.15 -11.11
C GLY A 232 -21.20 -0.02 -10.40
N LEU A 233 -20.29 -0.90 -10.87
CA LEU A 233 -18.95 -1.07 -10.29
C LEU A 233 -17.87 -0.24 -11.00
N GLY A 234 -18.17 0.34 -12.16
CA GLY A 234 -17.22 1.17 -12.91
C GLY A 234 -16.97 2.52 -12.24
N SER A 235 -15.96 3.23 -12.74
CA SER A 235 -15.68 4.62 -12.37
C SER A 235 -16.92 5.49 -12.63
N GLY A 236 -17.25 6.38 -11.70
CA GLY A 236 -18.45 7.21 -11.74
C GLY A 236 -19.77 6.42 -11.66
N GLY A 237 -19.73 5.15 -11.22
CA GLY A 237 -20.89 4.25 -11.24
C GLY A 237 -21.17 3.60 -12.60
N GLY A 238 -20.24 3.70 -13.56
CA GLY A 238 -20.37 3.11 -14.89
C GLY A 238 -20.18 1.60 -14.93
N ASN A 239 -19.78 1.09 -16.11
CA ASN A 239 -19.44 -0.33 -16.35
C ASN A 239 -17.96 -0.53 -16.72
N THR A 240 -17.14 0.48 -16.53
CA THR A 240 -15.71 0.45 -16.85
C THR A 240 -14.95 1.15 -15.73
N ILE A 241 -13.91 0.52 -15.21
CA ILE A 241 -12.95 1.15 -14.31
C ILE A 241 -11.80 1.65 -15.17
N TYR A 242 -11.60 2.96 -15.19
CA TYR A 242 -10.59 3.56 -16.05
C TYR A 242 -9.19 3.47 -15.46
N ARG A 243 -8.18 3.29 -16.32
CA ARG A 243 -6.77 3.49 -15.98
C ARG A 243 -6.53 4.93 -15.55
N LEU A 244 -5.71 5.09 -14.51
CA LEU A 244 -5.25 6.39 -14.04
C LEU A 244 -4.51 7.12 -15.17
N ARG A 245 -4.98 8.32 -15.47
CA ARG A 245 -4.39 9.24 -16.43
C ARG A 245 -4.75 10.68 -16.09
N GLU A 246 -3.88 11.64 -16.39
CA GLU A 246 -4.22 13.06 -16.26
C GLU A 246 -5.48 13.38 -17.06
N GLY A 247 -6.37 14.18 -16.46
CA GLY A 247 -7.66 14.50 -17.05
C GLY A 247 -8.74 13.42 -16.90
N ILE A 248 -8.48 12.32 -16.17
CA ILE A 248 -9.47 11.26 -15.97
C ILE A 248 -10.66 11.74 -15.13
N GLU A 249 -10.48 12.76 -14.29
CA GLU A 249 -11.53 13.30 -13.45
C GLU A 249 -12.76 13.74 -14.25
N ARG A 250 -12.60 14.13 -15.52
CA ARG A 250 -13.71 14.47 -16.42
C ARG A 250 -14.72 13.35 -16.62
N PHE A 251 -14.30 12.09 -16.43
CA PHE A 251 -15.17 10.92 -16.52
C PHE A 251 -15.94 10.67 -15.21
N LEU A 252 -15.57 11.36 -14.13
CA LEU A 252 -16.23 11.32 -12.83
C LEU A 252 -17.17 12.51 -12.59
N ILE A 253 -17.05 13.58 -13.39
CA ILE A 253 -17.86 14.79 -13.24
C ILE A 253 -19.30 14.52 -13.69
N THR A 254 -20.24 14.68 -12.75
CA THR A 254 -21.69 14.58 -13.00
C THR A 254 -22.33 15.93 -13.38
N ASP A 255 -21.72 17.06 -13.01
CA ASP A 255 -22.17 18.42 -13.38
C ASP A 255 -21.15 19.15 -14.26
N ILE A 256 -21.41 19.18 -15.57
CA ILE A 256 -20.53 19.76 -16.58
C ILE A 256 -20.45 21.29 -16.53
N ASN A 257 -21.37 21.97 -15.83
CA ASN A 257 -21.42 23.43 -15.80
C ASN A 257 -20.55 24.05 -14.68
N ASN A 258 -19.93 23.22 -13.85
CA ASN A 258 -19.04 23.67 -12.78
C ASN A 258 -17.57 23.36 -13.13
N PRO A 259 -16.81 24.31 -13.73
CA PRO A 259 -15.42 24.08 -14.09
C PRO A 259 -14.49 23.87 -12.88
N ALA A 260 -14.88 24.29 -11.66
CA ALA A 260 -14.14 23.99 -10.44
C ALA A 260 -14.31 22.53 -9.97
N ALA A 261 -15.27 21.80 -10.53
CA ALA A 261 -15.52 20.40 -10.20
C ALA A 261 -14.34 19.48 -10.56
N SER A 262 -13.52 19.82 -11.56
CA SER A 262 -12.34 19.02 -11.93
C SER A 262 -11.30 19.00 -10.83
N ASN A 263 -10.97 20.16 -10.26
CA ASN A 263 -9.99 20.26 -9.16
C ASN A 263 -10.50 19.51 -7.93
N MET A 264 -11.78 19.67 -7.57
CA MET A 264 -12.39 18.92 -6.47
C MET A 264 -12.40 17.41 -6.74
N ALA A 265 -12.61 16.99 -7.99
CA ALA A 265 -12.59 15.58 -8.35
C ALA A 265 -11.16 14.98 -8.23
N GLN A 266 -10.10 15.68 -8.64
CA GLN A 266 -8.72 15.21 -8.42
C GLN A 266 -8.38 15.05 -6.94
N SER A 267 -8.87 15.95 -6.08
CA SER A 267 -8.76 15.84 -4.61
C SER A 267 -9.62 14.73 -4.00
N THR A 268 -10.35 13.95 -4.80
CA THR A 268 -11.13 12.79 -4.32
C THR A 268 -10.68 11.47 -4.93
N VAL A 269 -9.91 11.50 -6.02
CA VAL A 269 -9.36 10.29 -6.65
C VAL A 269 -8.16 9.80 -5.87
N VAL A 270 -8.33 8.68 -5.18
CA VAL A 270 -7.24 7.98 -4.48
C VAL A 270 -6.32 7.33 -5.50
N ILE A 271 -5.01 7.55 -5.37
CA ILE A 271 -4.01 6.94 -6.27
C ILE A 271 -3.14 5.92 -5.53
N MET A 272 -2.78 6.19 -4.27
CA MET A 272 -1.93 5.33 -3.46
C MET A 272 -2.31 5.47 -1.98
N PHE A 273 -2.01 4.47 -1.16
CA PHE A 273 -2.29 4.51 0.27
C PHE A 273 -1.29 3.64 1.05
N ASP A 274 -1.12 3.91 2.35
CA ASP A 274 -0.43 2.95 3.23
C ASP A 274 -1.15 1.61 3.18
N LEU A 275 -0.42 0.51 3.22
CA LEU A 275 -1.05 -0.79 3.38
C LEU A 275 -1.74 -0.86 4.76
N PHE A 276 -3.03 -1.22 4.74
CA PHE A 276 -3.80 -1.47 5.95
C PHE A 276 -4.74 -2.65 5.74
N ALA A 277 -4.74 -3.58 6.69
CA ALA A 277 -5.64 -4.72 6.74
C ALA A 277 -6.29 -4.82 8.13
N SER A 278 -7.29 -5.67 8.30
CA SER A 278 -7.81 -5.98 9.65
C SER A 278 -6.84 -6.85 10.47
N ASN A 279 -5.84 -7.46 9.81
CA ASN A 279 -4.71 -8.11 10.45
C ASN A 279 -3.62 -7.08 10.79
N THR A 280 -3.13 -7.09 12.03
CA THR A 280 -2.09 -6.17 12.50
C THR A 280 -0.73 -6.37 11.83
N LEU A 281 -0.47 -7.55 11.24
CA LEU A 281 0.77 -7.82 10.52
C LEU A 281 0.88 -7.00 9.21
N ALA A 282 -0.26 -6.67 8.59
CA ALA A 282 -0.33 -5.90 7.35
C ALA A 282 -0.91 -4.49 7.58
N PHE A 283 -0.72 -3.94 8.79
CA PHE A 283 -1.23 -2.62 9.19
C PHE A 283 -0.06 -1.70 9.61
N ASN A 284 0.21 -0.65 8.83
CA ASN A 284 1.33 0.26 9.12
C ASN A 284 1.13 1.16 10.35
N HIS A 285 -0.05 1.76 10.54
CA HIS A 285 -0.29 2.69 11.66
C HIS A 285 -1.21 2.11 12.74
N VAL A 286 -0.75 1.08 13.46
CA VAL A 286 -1.53 0.45 14.55
C VAL A 286 -1.63 1.36 15.78
N PRO A 287 -2.81 1.48 16.44
CA PRO A 287 -4.17 1.19 15.99
C PRO A 287 -4.82 2.50 15.52
N GLY A 288 -4.88 2.76 14.22
CA GLY A 288 -5.10 4.14 13.78
C GLY A 288 -5.87 4.32 12.50
N GLY A 289 -5.24 4.03 11.36
CA GLY A 289 -5.69 4.52 10.07
C GLY A 289 -4.62 4.38 9.00
N ALA A 290 -4.77 5.08 7.89
CA ALA A 290 -3.81 5.09 6.80
C ALA A 290 -3.67 6.48 6.21
N ASN A 291 -2.48 6.79 5.72
CA ASN A 291 -2.24 7.91 4.84
C ASN A 291 -2.71 7.55 3.44
N ILE A 292 -3.46 8.45 2.83
CA ILE A 292 -4.04 8.31 1.50
C ILE A 292 -3.46 9.43 0.63
N LEU A 293 -2.88 9.06 -0.50
CA LEU A 293 -2.42 9.96 -1.54
C LEU A 293 -3.49 10.08 -2.62
N TYR A 294 -3.78 11.32 -3.00
CA TYR A 294 -4.77 11.66 -4.01
C TYR A 294 -4.11 12.19 -5.29
N MET A 295 -4.89 12.24 -6.37
CA MET A 295 -4.41 12.56 -7.71
C MET A 295 -3.84 13.98 -7.87
N ASP A 296 -4.28 14.93 -7.07
CA ASP A 296 -3.72 16.29 -7.01
C ASP A 296 -2.40 16.37 -6.22
N GLY A 297 -1.96 15.25 -5.61
CA GLY A 297 -0.74 15.13 -4.82
C GLY A 297 -0.91 15.44 -3.33
N HIS A 298 -2.12 15.76 -2.85
CA HIS A 298 -2.32 15.91 -1.41
C HIS A 298 -2.33 14.55 -0.72
N VAL A 299 -1.93 14.54 0.56
CA VAL A 299 -1.92 13.37 1.41
C VAL A 299 -2.64 13.67 2.70
N GLU A 300 -3.60 12.82 3.07
CA GLU A 300 -4.36 12.92 4.32
C GLU A 300 -4.26 11.63 5.12
N PHE A 301 -4.16 11.74 6.45
CA PHE A 301 -4.31 10.59 7.33
C PHE A 301 -5.78 10.40 7.70
N LEU A 302 -6.36 9.30 7.26
CA LEU A 302 -7.73 8.93 7.59
C LEU A 302 -7.74 7.87 8.67
N ARG A 303 -8.58 8.08 9.69
CA ARG A 303 -8.75 7.08 10.75
C ARG A 303 -9.49 5.87 10.20
N TYR A 304 -9.08 4.69 10.63
CA TYR A 304 -9.79 3.46 10.36
C TYR A 304 -11.17 3.50 11.05
N VAL A 305 -12.21 3.25 10.27
CA VAL A 305 -13.58 3.15 10.76
C VAL A 305 -14.13 1.81 10.32
N GLU A 306 -14.52 0.98 11.27
CA GLU A 306 -15.02 -0.36 10.95
C GLU A 306 -16.23 -0.32 10.01
N ARG A 307 -17.19 0.58 10.27
CA ARG A 307 -18.37 0.82 9.42
C ARG A 307 -18.62 2.32 9.28
N GLY A 308 -18.64 2.84 8.05
CA GLY A 308 -18.86 4.26 7.76
C GLY A 308 -18.92 4.55 6.26
N THR A 309 -19.81 5.44 5.82
CA THR A 309 -20.24 5.49 4.41
C THR A 309 -19.20 6.04 3.43
N ASP A 310 -18.34 6.98 3.85
CA ASP A 310 -17.57 7.81 2.90
C ASP A 310 -16.07 7.91 3.24
N THR A 311 -15.46 6.86 3.78
CA THR A 311 -14.01 6.80 4.00
C THR A 311 -13.40 5.58 3.32
N PRO A 312 -12.26 5.69 2.61
CA PRO A 312 -11.53 4.54 2.09
C PRO A 312 -10.89 3.69 3.19
N CYS A 313 -10.66 4.25 4.39
CA CYS A 313 -10.12 3.51 5.54
C CYS A 313 -11.25 2.79 6.30
N ASN A 314 -11.91 1.84 5.64
CA ASN A 314 -12.97 1.04 6.24
C ASN A 314 -12.71 -0.46 6.17
N ARG A 315 -13.57 -1.24 6.85
CA ARG A 315 -13.45 -2.69 6.96
C ARG A 315 -13.50 -3.43 5.62
N LEU A 316 -14.31 -3.01 4.65
CA LEU A 316 -14.38 -3.69 3.35
C LEU A 316 -13.08 -3.54 2.57
N VAL A 317 -12.50 -2.33 2.60
CA VAL A 317 -11.20 -2.07 1.97
C VAL A 317 -10.10 -2.84 2.70
N ALA A 318 -10.07 -2.79 4.03
CA ALA A 318 -9.09 -3.53 4.84
C ALA A 318 -9.19 -5.05 4.63
N ASN A 319 -10.38 -5.60 4.45
CA ASN A 319 -10.57 -7.01 4.14
C ASN A 319 -10.05 -7.37 2.75
N THR A 320 -10.38 -6.56 1.73
CA THR A 320 -9.89 -6.80 0.37
C THR A 320 -8.37 -6.65 0.29
N LEU A 321 -7.80 -5.60 0.89
CA LEU A 321 -6.35 -5.40 0.97
C LEU A 321 -5.67 -6.52 1.77
N GLY A 322 -6.28 -7.01 2.85
CA GLY A 322 -5.77 -8.15 3.60
C GLY A 322 -5.75 -9.47 2.81
N VAL A 323 -6.65 -9.63 1.84
CA VAL A 323 -6.60 -10.78 0.91
C VAL A 323 -5.50 -10.58 -0.14
N ILE A 324 -5.31 -9.35 -0.62
CA ILE A 324 -4.21 -9.02 -1.55
C ILE A 324 -2.86 -9.15 -0.85
N SER A 325 -2.74 -8.76 0.43
CA SER A 325 -1.53 -8.89 1.25
C SER A 325 -1.03 -10.31 1.43
N VAL A 326 -1.82 -11.32 1.06
CA VAL A 326 -1.34 -12.71 1.02
C VAL A 326 -0.20 -12.86 0.01
N VAL A 327 -0.22 -12.13 -1.10
CA VAL A 327 0.80 -12.25 -2.16
C VAL A 327 1.87 -11.16 -2.14
N LEU A 328 1.75 -10.19 -1.21
CA LEU A 328 2.72 -9.10 -0.97
C LEU A 328 3.80 -9.59 -0.01
#